data_AF-A0A941C9U1-F1
#
_entry.id   AF-A0A941C9U1-F1
#
_cell.length_a   1.000
_cell.length_b   1.000
_cell.length_c   1.000
_cell.angle_alpha   90.00
_cell.angle_beta   90.00
_cell.angle_gamma   90.00
#
_symmetry.space_group_name_H-M   'P 1'
#
loop_
_entity.id
_entity.type
_entity.pdbx_description
1 polymer ?
#
loop_
_entity_poly.entity_id
_entity_poly.type
_entity_poly.pdbx_seq_one_letter_code
_entity_poly.pdbx_strand_id
1 'polypeptide(L)'
;MKKSYPLLTGVLLLTSQVLLAQEHTSHSTQELGAQEIFGLLEMPFLAIALIFSFLTATRLKGGKFGSGMTILAWGFVVMALGHLHMQIAHIFNYNIFKNLFGETAGNYIWFIALILTWGLSALGFYKIYKASKI
;
A
#
# COMPACT_ATOMS: atom_id res chain seq x y z
N MET A 1 20.84 3.53 -36.06
CA MET A 1 21.04 3.88 -34.63
C MET A 1 19.68 4.19 -34.01
N LYS A 2 19.13 3.29 -33.17
CA LYS A 2 17.84 3.50 -32.49
C LYS A 2 18.06 4.43 -31.29
N LYS A 3 17.62 5.68 -31.38
CA LYS A 3 17.61 6.61 -30.24
C LYS A 3 16.44 6.24 -29.34
N SER A 4 16.74 5.62 -28.21
CA SER A 4 15.76 5.34 -27.16
C SER A 4 15.56 6.61 -26.32
N TYR A 5 14.32 7.08 -26.19
CA TYR A 5 13.94 8.21 -25.33
C TYR A 5 13.20 7.73 -24.07
N PRO A 6 13.81 6.93 -23.17
CA PRO A 6 13.10 6.36 -22.02
C PRO A 6 12.64 7.44 -21.01
N LEU A 7 13.31 8.60 -21.01
CA LEU A 7 12.99 9.73 -20.12
C LEU A 7 11.69 10.45 -20.52
N LEU A 8 11.37 10.51 -21.81
CA LEU A 8 10.20 11.25 -22.31
C LEU A 8 8.92 10.43 -22.14
N THR A 9 9.01 9.10 -22.28
CA THR A 9 7.88 8.19 -22.03
C THR A 9 7.54 8.10 -20.54
N GLY A 10 8.54 8.17 -19.66
CA GLY A 10 8.31 8.15 -18.21
C GLY A 10 7.57 9.38 -17.68
N VAL A 11 7.88 10.57 -18.22
CA VAL A 11 7.23 11.83 -17.82
C VAL A 11 5.77 11.88 -18.30
N LEU A 12 5.48 11.37 -19.50
CA LEU A 12 4.11 11.31 -20.06
C LEU A 12 3.19 10.34 -19.31
N LEU A 13 3.74 9.28 -18.71
CA LEU A 13 2.97 8.33 -17.89
C LEU A 13 2.63 8.87 -16.49
N LEU A 14 3.43 9.78 -15.95
CA LEU A 14 3.23 10.40 -14.63
C LEU A 14 2.17 11.51 -14.65
N THR A 15 2.04 12.25 -15.76
CA THR A 15 1.07 13.36 -15.87
C THR A 15 -0.38 12.90 -15.94
N SER A 16 -0.65 11.70 -16.46
CA SER A 16 -2.01 11.18 -16.58
C SER A 16 -2.64 10.77 -15.24
N GLN A 17 -1.83 10.52 -14.20
CA GLN A 17 -2.36 10.10 -12.90
C GLN A 17 -2.85 11.28 -12.05
N VAL A 18 -2.30 12.48 -12.27
CA VAL A 18 -2.69 13.68 -11.50
C VAL A 18 -4.09 14.18 -11.91
N LEU A 19 -4.50 13.95 -13.15
CA LEU A 19 -5.81 14.41 -13.67
C LEU A 19 -6.98 13.48 -13.31
N LEU A 20 -6.72 12.22 -12.96
CA LEU A 20 -7.75 11.22 -12.62
C LEU A 20 -8.08 11.15 -11.11
N ALA A 21 -7.42 11.94 -10.27
CA ALA A 21 -7.71 12.03 -8.84
C ALA A 21 -8.92 12.93 -8.52
N GLN A 22 -9.78 13.22 -9.51
CA GLN A 22 -10.93 14.11 -9.36
C GLN A 22 -12.07 13.43 -8.58
N GLU A 23 -12.53 14.17 -7.57
CA GLU A 23 -13.50 13.88 -6.52
C GLU A 23 -14.65 12.91 -6.86
N HIS A 24 -14.75 11.83 -6.09
CA HIS A 24 -16.02 11.14 -5.87
C HIS A 24 -16.79 11.90 -4.79
N THR A 25 -17.73 12.75 -5.22
CA THR A 25 -18.77 13.32 -4.37
C THR A 25 -19.65 12.21 -3.78
N SER A 26 -19.59 12.05 -2.46
CA SER A 26 -20.41 11.11 -1.68
C SER A 26 -21.88 11.56 -1.68
N HIS A 27 -22.73 10.86 -2.43
CA HIS A 27 -24.19 10.97 -2.27
C HIS A 27 -24.62 10.14 -1.06
N SER A 28 -25.19 10.82 -0.07
CA SER A 28 -25.71 10.26 1.18
C SER A 28 -27.02 9.50 0.97
N THR A 29 -26.96 8.17 1.07
CA THR A 29 -28.11 7.30 1.39
C THR A 29 -27.71 6.41 2.55
N GLN A 30 -28.53 6.39 3.62
CA GLN A 30 -28.35 5.60 4.85
C GLN A 30 -28.56 4.09 4.60
N GLU A 31 -27.77 3.50 3.72
CA GLU A 31 -27.45 2.08 3.79
C GLU A 31 -25.96 2.00 4.06
N LEU A 32 -25.53 1.18 5.03
CA LEU A 32 -24.12 0.83 5.15
C LEU A 32 -23.70 0.27 3.79
N GLY A 33 -22.99 1.08 3.02
CA GLY A 33 -22.64 0.74 1.65
C GLY A 33 -21.83 -0.54 1.70
N ALA A 34 -22.01 -1.45 0.75
CA ALA A 34 -21.24 -2.69 0.69
C ALA A 34 -19.72 -2.43 0.90
N GLN A 35 -19.22 -1.30 0.41
CA GLN A 35 -17.87 -0.78 0.61
C GLN A 35 -17.44 -0.64 2.08
N GLU A 36 -18.29 -0.14 2.97
CA GLU A 36 -17.98 0.00 4.41
C GLU A 36 -17.92 -1.37 5.09
N ILE A 37 -18.84 -2.27 4.72
CA ILE A 37 -18.87 -3.65 5.24
C ILE A 37 -17.63 -4.42 4.78
N PHE A 38 -17.27 -4.31 3.49
CA PHE A 38 -16.05 -4.91 2.95
C PHE A 38 -14.80 -4.31 3.59
N GLY A 39 -14.77 -2.99 3.83
CA GLY A 39 -13.68 -2.31 4.50
C GLY A 39 -13.49 -2.73 5.97
N LEU A 40 -14.60 -2.90 6.70
CA LEU A 40 -14.58 -3.40 8.07
C LEU A 40 -14.13 -4.87 8.13
N LEU A 41 -14.58 -5.69 7.17
CA LEU A 41 -14.21 -7.10 7.06
C LEU A 41 -12.78 -7.30 6.55
N GLU A 42 -12.23 -6.36 5.80
CA GLU A 42 -10.84 -6.37 5.35
C GLU A 42 -9.86 -6.32 6.53
N MET A 43 -10.17 -5.54 7.58
CA MET A 43 -9.28 -5.37 8.74
C MET A 43 -8.89 -6.68 9.44
N PRO A 44 -9.82 -7.59 9.82
CA PRO A 44 -9.44 -8.88 10.42
C PRO A 44 -8.69 -9.79 9.43
N PHE A 45 -9.05 -9.82 8.15
CA PHE A 45 -8.32 -10.61 7.16
C PHE A 45 -6.89 -10.10 6.97
N LEU A 46 -6.73 -8.79 6.92
CA LEU A 46 -5.44 -8.14 6.77
C LEU A 46 -4.57 -8.38 8.01
N ALA A 47 -5.14 -8.31 9.21
CA ALA A 47 -4.44 -8.66 10.45
C ALA A 47 -3.94 -10.12 10.45
N ILE A 48 -4.78 -11.06 10.03
CA ILE A 48 -4.39 -12.48 9.90
C ILE A 48 -3.28 -12.64 8.86
N ALA A 49 -3.43 -12.05 7.68
CA ALA A 49 -2.42 -12.08 6.62
C ALA A 49 -1.08 -11.52 7.11
N LEU A 50 -1.11 -10.42 7.87
CA LEU A 50 0.07 -9.81 8.45
C LEU A 50 0.77 -10.74 9.45
N ILE A 51 0.01 -11.33 10.38
CA ILE A 51 0.53 -12.30 11.36
C ILE A 51 1.18 -13.48 10.65
N PHE A 52 0.49 -14.08 9.68
CA PHE A 52 1.03 -15.21 8.92
C PHE A 52 2.22 -14.82 8.05
N SER A 53 2.31 -13.59 7.55
CA SER A 53 3.48 -13.11 6.82
C SER A 53 4.74 -13.10 7.70
N PHE A 54 4.63 -12.62 8.94
CA PHE A 54 5.73 -12.64 9.91
C PHE A 54 6.04 -14.03 10.43
N LEU A 55 5.02 -14.86 10.72
CA LEU A 55 5.24 -16.26 11.08
C LEU A 55 5.99 -17.00 9.97
N THR A 56 5.56 -16.84 8.73
CA THR A 56 6.24 -17.43 7.56
C THR A 56 7.68 -16.93 7.45
N ALA A 57 7.90 -15.61 7.56
CA ALA A 57 9.24 -15.03 7.53
C ALA A 57 10.16 -15.56 8.64
N THR A 58 9.63 -15.75 9.85
CA THR A 58 10.39 -16.27 11.01
C THR A 58 10.64 -17.78 10.94
N ARG A 59 9.82 -18.54 10.21
CA ARG A 59 10.04 -19.97 9.97
C ARG A 59 11.01 -20.24 8.83
N LEU A 60 11.07 -19.36 7.85
CA LEU A 60 12.07 -19.38 6.77
C LEU A 60 13.44 -18.83 7.23
N LYS A 61 13.71 -18.88 8.55
CA LYS A 61 14.86 -18.28 9.24
C LYS A 61 16.17 -18.68 8.58
N GLY A 62 16.92 -17.68 8.10
CA GLY A 62 18.27 -17.84 7.57
C GLY A 62 18.29 -18.24 6.09
N GLY A 63 18.26 -17.25 5.21
CA GLY A 63 18.40 -17.45 3.76
C GLY A 63 17.91 -16.26 2.94
N LYS A 64 18.23 -16.27 1.64
CA LYS A 64 17.77 -15.24 0.69
C LYS A 64 16.22 -15.21 0.59
N PHE A 65 15.59 -16.37 0.77
CA PHE A 65 14.14 -16.54 0.75
C PHE A 65 13.47 -15.93 2.00
N GLY A 66 13.94 -16.25 3.20
CA GLY A 66 13.45 -15.64 4.45
C GLY A 66 13.63 -14.13 4.48
N SER A 67 14.78 -13.62 4.01
CA SER A 67 15.01 -12.18 3.88
C SER A 67 14.01 -11.50 2.93
N GLY A 68 13.65 -12.14 1.81
CA GLY A 68 12.62 -11.64 0.91
C GLY A 68 11.23 -11.62 1.56
N MET A 69 10.88 -12.68 2.30
CA MET A 69 9.61 -12.77 3.02
C MET A 69 9.49 -11.72 4.14
N THR A 70 10.58 -11.42 4.87
CA THR A 70 10.59 -10.34 5.87
C THR A 70 10.32 -8.98 5.24
N ILE A 71 10.91 -8.68 4.08
CA ILE A 71 10.68 -7.42 3.37
C ILE A 71 9.23 -7.33 2.88
N LEU A 72 8.66 -8.43 2.38
CA LEU A 72 7.23 -8.50 2.04
C LEU A 72 6.34 -8.23 3.26
N ALA A 73 6.64 -8.86 4.40
CA ALA A 73 5.88 -8.65 5.63
C ALA A 73 5.89 -7.18 6.06
N TRP A 74 7.04 -6.50 5.94
CA TRP A 74 7.11 -5.04 6.17
C TRP A 74 6.30 -4.24 5.15
N GLY A 75 6.25 -4.64 3.88
CA GLY A 75 5.36 -4.03 2.89
C GLY A 75 3.89 -4.16 3.30
N PHE A 76 3.47 -5.33 3.78
CA PHE A 76 2.12 -5.54 4.31
C PHE A 76 1.81 -4.74 5.57
N VAL A 77 2.81 -4.46 6.44
CA VAL A 77 2.60 -3.52 7.57
C VAL A 77 2.22 -2.14 7.07
N VAL A 78 2.97 -1.61 6.09
CA VAL A 78 2.71 -0.25 5.57
C VAL A 78 1.33 -0.20 4.89
N MET A 79 0.97 -1.25 4.14
CA MET A 79 -0.37 -1.42 3.57
C MET A 79 -1.46 -1.46 4.65
N ALA A 80 -1.28 -2.27 5.70
CA ALA A 80 -2.21 -2.40 6.82
C ALA A 80 -2.52 -1.04 7.46
N LEU A 81 -1.48 -0.26 7.71
CA LEU A 81 -1.60 1.08 8.29
C LEU A 81 -2.32 2.04 7.33
N GLY A 82 -2.09 1.92 6.02
CA GLY A 82 -2.80 2.68 5.01
C GLY A 82 -4.31 2.39 5.00
N HIS A 83 -4.70 1.11 5.00
CA HIS A 83 -6.10 0.71 5.08
C HIS A 83 -6.74 1.13 6.40
N LEU A 84 -6.05 0.91 7.53
CA LEU A 84 -6.52 1.33 8.84
C LEU A 84 -6.73 2.86 8.90
N HIS A 85 -5.83 3.64 8.30
CA HIS A 85 -6.01 5.09 8.19
C HIS A 85 -7.26 5.46 7.38
N MET A 86 -7.45 4.84 6.20
CA MET A 86 -8.64 5.09 5.37
C MET A 86 -9.93 4.71 6.09
N GLN A 87 -9.96 3.57 6.78
CA GLN A 87 -11.13 3.12 7.55
C GLN A 87 -11.44 4.06 8.72
N ILE A 88 -10.43 4.57 9.42
CA ILE A 88 -10.65 5.55 10.50
C ILE A 88 -11.21 6.86 9.94
N ALA A 89 -10.67 7.35 8.82
CA ALA A 89 -11.18 8.57 8.20
C ALA A 89 -12.65 8.42 7.77
N HIS A 90 -13.03 7.24 7.27
CA HIS A 90 -14.40 6.94 6.84
C HIS A 90 -15.37 6.77 8.01
N ILE A 91 -15.01 5.98 9.02
CA ILE A 91 -15.90 5.63 10.15
C ILE A 91 -16.03 6.78 11.16
N PHE A 92 -14.94 7.48 11.46
CA PHE A 92 -14.92 8.53 12.48
C PHE A 92 -15.04 9.95 11.92
N ASN A 93 -15.11 10.11 10.58
CA ASN A 93 -14.98 11.42 9.91
C ASN A 93 -13.75 12.23 10.38
N TYR A 94 -12.73 11.53 10.88
CA TYR A 94 -11.57 12.13 11.54
C TYR A 94 -10.29 11.77 10.79
N ASN A 95 -9.78 12.73 10.03
CA ASN A 95 -8.52 12.57 9.31
C ASN A 95 -7.32 12.80 10.24
N ILE A 96 -6.84 11.72 10.87
CA ILE A 96 -5.68 11.76 11.78
C ILE A 96 -4.48 12.49 11.13
N PHE A 97 -4.17 12.19 9.87
CA PHE A 97 -3.05 12.84 9.17
C PHE A 97 -3.31 14.32 8.86
N LYS A 98 -4.53 14.72 8.46
CA LYS A 98 -4.83 16.14 8.25
C LYS A 98 -4.78 16.93 9.55
N ASN A 99 -5.19 16.33 10.67
CA ASN A 99 -5.23 17.02 11.96
C ASN A 99 -3.86 17.09 12.65
N LEU A 100 -2.97 16.10 12.46
CA LEU A 100 -1.61 16.13 13.02
C LEU A 100 -0.60 16.86 12.12
N PHE A 101 -0.70 16.75 10.80
CA PHE A 101 0.34 17.21 9.87
C PHE A 101 -0.14 18.26 8.86
N GLY A 102 -1.46 18.50 8.76
CA GLY A 102 -2.05 19.35 7.73
C GLY A 102 -2.33 18.59 6.43
N GLU A 103 -3.26 19.11 5.62
CA GLU A 103 -3.75 18.48 4.39
C GLU A 103 -2.64 18.16 3.38
N THR A 104 -1.73 19.11 3.19
CA THR A 104 -0.61 18.97 2.25
C THR A 104 0.40 17.90 2.69
N ALA A 105 0.80 17.90 3.96
CA ALA A 105 1.78 16.94 4.46
C ALA A 105 1.19 15.52 4.61
N GLY A 106 -0.09 15.40 4.96
CA GLY A 106 -0.79 14.11 4.98
C GLY A 106 -0.77 13.42 3.61
N ASN A 107 -1.02 14.18 2.54
CA ASN A 107 -0.95 13.66 1.17
C ASN A 107 0.46 13.18 0.79
N TYR A 108 1.50 13.93 1.15
CA TYR A 108 2.89 13.51 0.90
C TYR A 108 3.26 12.24 1.68
N ILE A 109 2.90 12.16 2.96
CA ILE A 109 3.17 10.97 3.80
C ILE A 109 2.45 9.75 3.22
N TRP A 110 1.20 9.91 2.79
CA TRP A 110 0.42 8.84 2.17
C TRP A 110 1.05 8.36 0.85
N PHE A 111 1.49 9.29 0.01
CA PHE A 111 2.17 8.95 -1.25
C PHE A 111 3.50 8.23 -1.02
N ILE A 112 4.29 8.66 -0.02
CA ILE A 112 5.53 7.98 0.38
C ILE A 112 5.22 6.57 0.90
N ALA A 113 4.17 6.41 1.70
CA ALA A 113 3.74 5.10 2.20
C ALA A 113 3.35 4.15 1.06
N LEU A 114 2.67 4.65 0.02
CA LEU A 114 2.42 3.85 -1.18
C LEU A 114 3.71 3.41 -1.85
N ILE A 115 4.62 4.33 -2.16
CA ILE A 115 5.90 4.00 -2.80
C ILE A 115 6.66 2.95 -1.98
N LEU A 116 6.69 3.10 -0.65
CA LEU A 116 7.32 2.14 0.24
C LEU A 116 6.64 0.78 0.21
N THR A 117 5.31 0.73 0.21
CA THR A 117 4.53 -0.52 0.15
C THR A 117 4.85 -1.31 -1.12
N TRP A 118 4.76 -0.65 -2.28
CA TRP A 118 5.07 -1.26 -3.57
C TRP A 118 6.55 -1.62 -3.71
N GLY A 119 7.44 -0.73 -3.25
CA GLY A 119 8.89 -0.92 -3.29
C GLY A 119 9.36 -2.09 -2.43
N LEU A 120 8.90 -2.16 -1.18
CA LEU A 120 9.17 -3.29 -0.29
C LEU A 120 8.61 -4.58 -0.87
N SER A 121 7.37 -4.56 -1.36
CA SER A 121 6.76 -5.76 -1.94
C SER A 121 7.53 -6.26 -3.16
N ALA A 122 7.88 -5.37 -4.09
CA ALA A 122 8.68 -5.70 -5.27
C ALA A 122 10.06 -6.26 -4.90
N LEU A 123 10.76 -5.64 -3.94
CA LEU A 123 12.06 -6.10 -3.48
C LEU A 123 11.98 -7.46 -2.78
N GLY A 124 10.95 -7.68 -1.99
CA GLY A 124 10.70 -8.95 -1.32
C GLY A 124 10.42 -10.08 -2.31
N PHE A 125 9.54 -9.86 -3.28
CA PHE A 125 9.28 -10.81 -4.37
C PHE A 125 10.52 -11.06 -5.23
N TYR A 126 11.30 -10.02 -5.55
CA TYR A 126 12.54 -10.18 -6.32
C TYR A 126 13.55 -11.08 -5.60
N LYS A 127 13.72 -10.89 -4.29
CA LYS A 127 14.61 -11.73 -3.48
C LYS A 127 14.14 -13.18 -3.42
N ILE A 128 12.83 -13.41 -3.28
CA ILE A 128 12.22 -14.74 -3.32
C ILE A 128 12.45 -15.40 -4.68
N TYR A 129 12.15 -14.70 -5.78
CA TYR A 129 12.34 -15.18 -7.15
C TYR A 129 13.81 -15.54 -7.45
N LYS A 130 14.74 -14.69 -7.02
CA LYS A 130 16.18 -14.95 -7.19
C LYS A 130 16.63 -16.16 -6.37
N ALA A 131 16.03 -16.38 -5.19
CA ALA A 131 16.33 -17.53 -4.35
C ALA A 131 15.73 -18.83 -4.89
N SER A 132 14.56 -18.79 -5.54
CA SER A 132 13.88 -19.97 -6.09
C SER A 132 14.44 -20.47 -7.42
N LYS A 133 15.31 -19.68 -8.07
CA LYS A 133 15.98 -20.03 -9.33
C LYS A 133 17.32 -20.75 -9.16
N ILE A 134 17.76 -20.93 -7.92
CA ILE A 134 18.95 -21.67 -7.52
C ILE A 134 18.50 -23.08 -7.15
#